data_AF-A0A315Y2X5-F1
#
_entry.id   AF-A0A315Y2X5-F1
#
_cell.length_a   1.000
_cell.length_b   1.000
_cell.length_c   1.000
_cell.angle_alpha   90.00
_cell.angle_beta   90.00
_cell.angle_gamma   90.00
#
_symmetry.space_group_name_H-M   'P 1'
#
loop_
_entity.id
_entity.type
_entity.pdbx_description
1 polymer ?
#
loop_
_entity_poly.entity_id
_entity_poly.type
_entity_poly.pdbx_seq_one_letter_code
_entity_poly.pdbx_strand_id
1 'polypeptide(L)' 'MAKKTTELKAVSYISIGGAPPVRFDSLTPEKRAEYVEKMAENIGRTLSTYLSNHPEEAAPLFKNAE' A
#
# COMPACT_ATOMS: atom_id res chain seq x y z
N MET A 1 -14.01 13.77 -37.08
CA MET A 1 -12.84 13.95 -36.19
C MET A 1 -12.93 12.90 -35.08
N ALA A 2 -12.00 11.96 -35.00
CA ALA A 2 -11.98 10.99 -33.91
C ALA A 2 -11.58 11.70 -32.61
N LYS A 3 -12.42 11.61 -31.56
CA LYS A 3 -12.04 12.08 -30.21
C LYS A 3 -10.83 11.26 -29.77
N LYS A 4 -9.70 11.93 -29.57
CA LYS A 4 -8.50 11.33 -28.98
C LYS A 4 -8.81 11.12 -27.49
N THR A 5 -9.15 9.91 -27.10
CA THR A 5 -9.37 9.56 -25.69
C THR A 5 -8.00 9.53 -25.01
N THR A 6 -7.74 10.48 -24.12
CA THR A 6 -6.52 10.45 -23.30
C THR A 6 -6.71 9.40 -22.21
N GLU A 7 -5.94 8.32 -22.24
CA GLU A 7 -5.90 7.39 -21.11
C GLU A 7 -5.28 8.06 -19.90
N LEU A 8 -6.03 8.10 -18.80
CA LEU A 8 -5.52 8.52 -17.50
C LEU A 8 -4.91 7.30 -16.81
N LYS A 9 -3.60 7.36 -16.53
CA LYS A 9 -2.90 6.31 -15.78
C LYS A 9 -2.76 6.74 -14.32
N ALA A 10 -3.26 5.91 -13.40
CA ALA A 10 -2.98 6.08 -11.98
C ALA A 10 -1.50 5.78 -11.70
N VAL A 11 -0.86 6.65 -10.93
CA VAL A 11 0.55 6.51 -10.55
C VAL A 11 0.70 6.69 -9.05
N SER A 12 1.51 5.82 -8.44
CA SER A 12 1.81 5.89 -7.01
C SER A 12 3.22 6.43 -6.82
N TYR A 13 3.39 7.32 -5.85
CA TYR A 13 4.69 7.76 -5.38
C TYR A 13 4.89 7.26 -3.96
N ILE A 14 6.12 6.90 -3.64
CA ILE A 14 6.50 6.42 -2.31
C ILE A 14 7.66 7.25 -1.77
N SER A 15 7.63 7.50 -0.46
CA SER A 15 8.73 8.13 0.29
C SER A 15 8.98 7.29 1.53
N ILE A 16 10.24 6.94 1.75
CA ILE A 16 10.68 6.11 2.88
C ILE A 16 11.75 6.87 3.63
N GLY A 17 11.61 6.99 4.95
CA GLY A 17 12.59 7.66 5.81
C GLY A 17 12.77 9.16 5.52
N GLY A 18 11.76 9.84 4.97
CA GLY A 18 11.83 11.27 4.63
C GLY A 18 12.57 11.58 3.33
N ALA A 19 12.97 10.57 2.55
CA ALA A 19 13.56 10.76 1.24
C ALA A 19 12.56 11.40 0.25
N PRO A 20 13.02 12.11 -0.79
CA PRO A 20 12.15 12.63 -1.84
C PRO A 20 11.26 11.53 -2.44
N PRO A 21 9.96 11.80 -2.73
CA PRO A 21 9.08 10.80 -3.30
C PRO A 21 9.57 10.32 -4.67
N VAL A 22 9.59 8.99 -4.85
CA VAL A 22 9.93 8.34 -6.13
C VAL A 22 8.72 7.59 -6.67
N ARG A 23 8.60 7.55 -7.99
CA ARG A 23 7.48 6.88 -8.65
C ARG A 23 7.62 5.36 -8.48
N PHE A 24 6.57 4.70 -8.03
CA PHE A 24 6.64 3.29 -7.63
C PHE A 24 6.90 2.35 -8.81
N ASP A 25 6.36 2.66 -9.99
CA ASP A 25 6.57 1.89 -11.23
C ASP A 25 7.92 2.19 -11.91
N SER A 26 8.69 3.19 -11.44
CA SER A 26 10.04 3.45 -11.93
C SER A 26 11.13 2.72 -11.15
N LEU A 27 10.76 1.94 -10.12
CA LEU A 27 11.71 1.17 -9.32
C LEU A 27 12.11 -0.12 -10.01
N THR A 28 13.31 -0.61 -9.71
CA THR A 28 13.68 -1.98 -10.09
C THR A 28 12.80 -2.99 -9.35
N PRO A 29 12.58 -4.20 -9.89
CA PRO A 29 11.80 -5.25 -9.23
C PRO A 29 12.30 -5.56 -7.81
N GLU A 30 13.61 -5.56 -7.60
CA GLU A 30 14.26 -5.85 -6.31
C GLU A 30 13.94 -4.75 -5.30
N LYS A 31 14.08 -3.48 -5.72
CA LYS A 31 13.79 -2.33 -4.85
C LYS A 31 12.30 -2.25 -4.52
N ARG A 32 11.45 -2.59 -5.50
CA ARG A 32 10.00 -2.67 -5.30
C ARG A 32 9.66 -3.76 -4.28
N ALA A 33 10.28 -4.94 -4.37
CA ALA A 33 10.06 -6.02 -3.40
C ALA A 33 10.48 -5.60 -1.98
N GLU A 34 11.67 -5.02 -1.82
CA GLU A 34 12.16 -4.49 -0.54
C GLU A 34 11.18 -3.51 0.10
N TYR A 35 10.62 -2.60 -0.71
CA TYR A 35 9.67 -1.60 -0.20
C TYR A 35 8.30 -2.19 0.10
N VAL A 36 7.82 -3.15 -0.69
CA VAL A 36 6.58 -3.87 -0.40
C VAL A 36 6.68 -4.62 0.93
N GLU A 37 7.81 -5.27 1.19
CA GLU A 37 8.06 -5.94 2.47
C GLU A 37 8.01 -4.97 3.64
N LYS A 38 8.72 -3.83 3.54
CA LYS A 38 8.69 -2.77 4.58
C LYS A 38 7.29 -2.20 4.81
N MET A 39 6.53 -1.99 3.73
CA MET A 39 5.14 -1.52 3.83
C MET A 39 4.27 -2.56 4.53
N ALA A 40 4.38 -3.84 4.14
CA ALA A 40 3.60 -4.93 4.72
C ALA A 40 3.89 -5.09 6.21
N GLU A 41 5.16 -5.05 6.62
CA GLU A 41 5.55 -5.12 8.03
C GLU A 41 4.95 -3.95 8.83
N ASN A 42 5.05 -2.73 8.31
CA ASN A 42 4.53 -1.56 9.00
C ASN A 42 3.01 -1.58 9.11
N ILE A 43 2.31 -1.96 8.03
CA ILE A 43 0.85 -2.11 8.02
C ILE A 43 0.44 -3.19 9.01
N GLY A 44 1.09 -4.36 8.97
CA GLY A 44 0.82 -5.47 9.88
C GLY A 44 0.99 -5.09 11.34
N ARG A 45 2.09 -4.45 11.70
CA ARG A 45 2.33 -3.94 13.06
C ARG A 45 1.29 -2.91 13.48
N THR A 46 0.95 -1.97 12.60
CA THR A 46 -0.02 -0.90 12.90
C THR A 46 -1.42 -1.48 13.12
N LEU A 47 -1.88 -2.35 12.22
CA LEU A 47 -3.18 -3.00 12.32
C LEU A 47 -3.25 -3.93 13.54
N SER A 48 -2.20 -4.71 13.80
CA SER A 48 -2.13 -5.58 14.97
C SER A 48 -2.23 -4.78 16.26
N THR A 49 -1.50 -3.67 16.36
CA THR A 49 -1.57 -2.77 17.53
C THR A 49 -2.97 -2.18 17.69
N TYR A 50 -3.54 -1.66 16.60
CA TYR A 50 -4.87 -1.05 16.61
C TYR A 50 -5.95 -2.05 17.04
N LEU A 51 -6.02 -3.21 16.39
CA LEU A 51 -7.05 -4.22 16.65
C LEU A 51 -6.89 -4.89 18.02
N SER A 52 -5.68 -4.91 18.58
CA SER A 52 -5.47 -5.35 19.97
C SER A 52 -6.08 -4.37 20.97
N ASN A 53 -6.11 -3.08 20.65
CA ASN A 53 -6.73 -2.04 21.46
C ASN A 53 -8.24 -1.86 21.18
N HIS A 54 -8.71 -2.29 20.00
CA HIS A 54 -10.09 -2.19 19.53
C HIS A 54 -10.62 -3.57 19.08
N PRO A 55 -10.71 -4.57 19.99
CA PRO A 55 -11.08 -5.93 19.63
C PRO A 55 -12.50 -6.06 19.03
N GLU A 56 -13.40 -5.14 19.34
CA GLU A 56 -14.75 -5.06 18.75
C GLU A 56 -14.72 -4.83 17.23
N GLU A 57 -13.70 -4.13 16.73
CA GLU A 57 -13.51 -3.87 15.29
C GLU A 57 -12.87 -5.06 14.56
N ALA A 58 -12.33 -6.03 15.29
CA ALA A 58 -11.67 -7.19 14.71
C ALA A 58 -12.69 -8.25 14.23
N ALA A 59 -13.82 -8.40 14.91
CA ALA A 59 -14.83 -9.43 14.61
C ALA A 59 -15.38 -9.40 13.17
N PRO A 60 -15.66 -8.24 12.54
CA PRO A 60 -16.07 -8.17 11.14
C PRO A 60 -14.99 -8.62 10.14
N LEU A 61 -13.71 -8.50 10.51
CA LEU A 61 -12.59 -8.85 9.62
C LEU A 61 -12.41 -10.36 9.48
N PHE A 62 -12.77 -11.14 10.51
CA PHE A 62 -12.68 -12.60 10.50
C PHE A 62 -13.93 -13.31 9.96
N LYS A 63 -15.08 -12.61 9.89
CA LYS A 63 -16.34 -13.18 9.37
C LYS A 63 -16.41 -13.35 7.85
N ASN A 64 -15.49 -12.74 7.10
CA ASN A 64 -15.44 -12.82 5.64
C ASN A 64 -14.32 -13.76 5.14
N ALA A 65 -13.73 -14.57 6.01
CA ALA A 65 -12.62 -15.46 5.69
C ALA A 65 -13.03 -16.93 5.45
N GLU A 66 -14.34 -17.20 5.34
CA GLU A 66 -14.91 -18.50 4.94
C GLU A 66 -15.27 -18.54 3.45
#